data_AF-A0A962R0K4-F1
#
_entry.id   AF-A0A962R0K4-F1
#
_cell.length_a   1.000
_cell.length_b   1.000
_cell.length_c   1.000
_cell.angle_alpha   90.00
_cell.angle_beta   90.00
_cell.angle_gamma   90.00
#
_symmetry.space_group_name_H-M   'P 1'
#
loop_
_entity.id
_entity.type
_entity.pdbx_description
1 polymer ?
#
loop_
_entity_poly.entity_id
_entity_poly.type
_entity_poly.pdbx_seq_one_letter_code
_entity_poly.pdbx_strand_id
1 'polypeptide(L)'
;VVREGTGKGVYRYLPQGFDVAGKTGTTNDGRDSWFAGFAGDLLAVTWIGRDDNGSTGLTGGTGALKVWAHFMAQASERPLGYRMPDGMETVWIDDQSGFLTGKGCPNSRLIPFITGSEPRQSTNCAPRATGIKDWFQSLFGGDN
;
A
#
# COMPACT_ATOMS: atom_id res chain seq x y z
N VAL A 1 -4.18 0.92 0.67
CA VAL A 1 -5.43 0.82 1.48
C VAL A 1 -5.28 -0.04 2.72
N VAL A 2 -4.98 -1.34 2.59
CA VAL A 2 -4.90 -2.24 3.76
C VAL A 2 -3.59 -2.12 4.54
N ARG A 3 -2.51 -1.58 3.97
CA ARG A 3 -1.26 -1.35 4.71
C ARG A 3 -1.26 -0.03 5.49
N GLU A 4 -1.66 1.06 4.83
CA GLU A 4 -1.54 2.42 5.40
C GLU A 4 -2.88 3.17 5.52
N GLY A 5 -3.97 2.65 4.95
CA GLY A 5 -5.25 3.36 4.81
C GLY A 5 -6.37 2.84 5.71
N THR A 6 -7.60 3.07 5.27
CA THR A 6 -8.83 2.71 5.99
C THR A 6 -9.00 1.22 6.28
N GLY A 7 -8.31 0.35 5.53
CA GLY A 7 -8.33 -1.10 5.71
C GLY A 7 -7.27 -1.64 6.68
N LYS A 8 -6.43 -0.79 7.29
CA LYS A 8 -5.29 -1.23 8.12
C LYS A 8 -5.63 -2.16 9.28
N GLY A 9 -6.87 -2.11 9.75
CA GLY A 9 -7.35 -3.00 10.82
C GLY A 9 -7.37 -4.48 10.46
N VAL A 10 -7.32 -4.83 9.16
CA VAL A 10 -7.45 -6.22 8.69
C VAL A 10 -6.35 -7.13 9.27
N TYR A 11 -5.13 -6.61 9.41
CA TYR A 11 -3.97 -7.35 9.91
C TYR A 11 -3.98 -7.59 11.43
N ARG A 12 -5.01 -7.13 12.15
CA ARG A 12 -5.26 -7.54 13.54
C ARG A 12 -5.87 -8.93 13.65
N TYR A 13 -6.44 -9.43 12.56
CA TYR A 13 -7.24 -10.65 12.53
C TYR A 13 -6.65 -11.73 11.61
N LEU A 14 -5.80 -11.34 10.67
CA LEU A 14 -5.12 -12.27 9.77
C LEU A 14 -3.80 -12.79 10.39
N PRO A 15 -3.34 -13.99 9.99
CA PRO A 15 -2.00 -14.48 10.35
C PRO A 15 -0.89 -13.49 9.96
N GLN A 16 0.20 -13.49 10.73
CA GLN A 16 1.34 -12.63 10.44
C GLN A 16 1.91 -12.93 9.04
N GLY A 17 2.10 -11.89 8.23
CA GLY A 17 2.62 -12.02 6.87
C GLY A 17 1.58 -12.51 5.83
N PHE A 18 0.32 -12.70 6.22
CA PHE A 18 -0.74 -13.07 5.28
C PHE A 18 -1.23 -11.86 4.49
N ASP A 19 -0.53 -11.55 3.39
CA ASP A 19 -0.82 -10.40 2.57
C ASP A 19 -2.18 -10.51 1.86
N VAL A 20 -2.91 -9.40 1.85
CA VAL A 20 -4.21 -9.26 1.16
C VAL A 20 -4.29 -7.92 0.45
N ALA A 21 -5.24 -7.79 -0.45
CA ALA A 21 -5.68 -6.51 -0.99
C ALA A 21 -7.16 -6.30 -0.69
N GLY A 22 -7.58 -5.05 -0.48
CA GLY A 22 -8.97 -4.77 -0.21
C GLY A 22 -9.28 -3.29 -0.06
N LYS A 23 -10.59 -3.00 -0.03
CA LYS A 23 -11.15 -1.66 0.03
C LYS A 23 -12.35 -1.63 0.98
N THR A 24 -12.36 -0.63 1.85
CA THR A 24 -13.52 -0.30 2.69
C THR A 24 -14.53 0.54 1.91
N GLY A 25 -15.82 0.31 2.16
CA GLY A 25 -16.93 1.18 1.79
C GLY A 25 -17.81 1.50 3.00
N THR A 26 -18.29 2.73 3.06
CA THR A 26 -19.28 3.20 4.06
C THR A 26 -20.25 4.10 3.32
N THR A 27 -21.55 3.85 3.41
CA THR A 27 -22.56 4.73 2.81
C THR A 27 -22.92 5.88 3.77
N ASN A 28 -23.64 6.88 3.25
CA ASN A 28 -24.11 8.01 4.04
C ASN A 28 -24.97 7.54 5.23
N ASP A 29 -24.97 8.34 6.28
CA ASP A 29 -25.68 8.08 7.55
C ASP A 29 -25.27 6.78 8.25
N GLY A 30 -24.16 6.15 7.82
CA GLY A 30 -23.66 4.90 8.39
C GLY A 30 -24.63 3.72 8.21
N ARG A 31 -25.43 3.73 7.14
CA ARG A 31 -26.39 2.66 6.84
C ARG A 31 -25.70 1.34 6.49
N ASP A 32 -24.69 1.42 5.63
CA ASP A 32 -23.99 0.24 5.15
C ASP A 32 -22.51 0.28 5.47
N SER A 33 -22.02 -0.88 5.93
CA SER A 33 -20.62 -1.19 6.07
C SER A 33 -20.25 -2.24 5.02
N TRP A 34 -19.28 -1.92 4.16
CA TRP A 34 -18.78 -2.81 3.11
C TRP A 34 -17.28 -3.06 3.26
N PHE A 35 -16.87 -4.28 2.93
CA PHE A 35 -15.48 -4.60 2.65
C PHE A 35 -15.41 -5.60 1.50
N ALA A 36 -14.63 -5.24 0.48
CA ALA A 36 -14.30 -6.12 -0.63
C ALA A 36 -12.78 -6.34 -0.63
N GLY A 37 -12.35 -7.58 -0.73
CA GLY A 37 -10.94 -7.92 -0.72
C GLY A 37 -10.65 -9.30 -1.28
N PHE A 38 -9.38 -9.57 -1.50
CA PHE A 38 -8.90 -10.86 -2.00
C PHE A 38 -7.51 -11.20 -1.47
N ALA A 39 -7.24 -12.50 -1.45
CA ALA A 39 -5.96 -13.13 -1.23
C ALA A 39 -5.49 -13.83 -2.52
N GLY A 40 -4.47 -14.70 -2.46
CA GLY A 40 -3.92 -15.38 -3.62
C GLY A 40 -4.81 -16.48 -4.22
N ASP A 41 -5.85 -16.89 -3.50
CA ASP A 41 -6.77 -17.98 -3.85
C ASP A 41 -8.26 -17.64 -3.68
N LEU A 42 -8.60 -16.61 -2.91
CA LEU A 42 -9.98 -16.32 -2.54
C LEU A 42 -10.29 -14.82 -2.61
N LEU A 43 -11.38 -14.48 -3.29
CA LEU A 43 -12.01 -13.18 -3.26
C LEU A 43 -13.30 -13.28 -2.46
N ALA A 44 -13.53 -12.33 -1.55
CA ALA A 44 -14.76 -12.26 -0.78
C ALA A 44 -15.23 -10.82 -0.64
N VAL A 45 -16.54 -10.67 -0.48
CA VAL A 45 -17.20 -9.39 -0.19
C VAL A 45 -18.08 -9.58 1.02
N THR A 46 -18.03 -8.63 1.94
CA THR A 46 -18.86 -8.62 3.13
C THR A 46 -19.64 -7.32 3.21
N TRP A 47 -20.92 -7.44 3.51
CA TRP A 47 -21.83 -6.35 3.80
C TRP A 47 -22.42 -6.54 5.19
N ILE A 48 -22.56 -5.44 5.92
CA ILE A 48 -23.34 -5.36 7.15
C ILE A 48 -24.25 -4.15 7.00
N GLY A 49 -25.55 -4.38 7.12
CA GLY A 49 -26.58 -3.35 7.14
C GLY A 49 -27.80 -3.86 7.91
N ARG A 50 -28.79 -2.99 8.04
CA ARG A 50 -30.09 -3.35 8.60
C ARG A 50 -31.10 -3.50 7.48
N ASP A 51 -31.99 -4.49 7.58
CA ASP A 51 -33.02 -4.72 6.57
C ASP A 51 -34.01 -3.54 6.44
N ASP A 52 -34.18 -2.76 7.51
CA ASP A 52 -34.98 -1.53 7.53
C ASP A 52 -34.24 -0.28 7.03
N ASN A 53 -33.01 -0.45 6.50
CA ASN A 53 -32.13 0.61 6.04
C ASN A 53 -31.78 1.65 7.12
N GLY A 54 -31.97 1.32 8.40
CA GLY A 54 -31.53 2.15 9.52
C GLY A 54 -30.01 2.23 9.62
N SER A 55 -29.51 3.24 10.34
CA SER A 55 -28.06 3.35 10.63
C SER A 55 -27.58 2.16 11.46
N THR A 56 -26.40 1.64 11.10
CA THR A 56 -25.70 0.60 11.87
C THR A 56 -24.74 1.16 12.92
N GLY A 57 -24.34 2.43 12.78
CA GLY A 57 -23.22 2.99 13.54
C GLY A 57 -21.85 2.38 13.18
N LEU A 58 -21.78 1.56 12.13
CA LEU A 58 -20.56 0.89 11.67
C LEU A 58 -20.02 1.56 10.41
N THR A 59 -18.70 1.60 10.29
CA THR A 59 -18.00 1.95 9.05
C THR A 59 -17.52 0.68 8.37
N GLY A 60 -17.14 0.74 7.09
CA GLY A 60 -16.52 -0.40 6.40
C GLY A 60 -15.35 -1.02 7.17
N GLY A 61 -14.55 -0.21 7.87
CA GLY A 61 -13.41 -0.67 8.66
C GLY A 61 -13.74 -1.20 10.06
N THR A 62 -14.92 -0.88 10.62
CA THR A 62 -15.31 -1.29 11.97
C THR A 62 -16.35 -2.42 12.02
N GLY A 63 -17.09 -2.63 10.93
CA GLY A 63 -18.07 -3.70 10.74
C GLY A 63 -17.58 -4.77 9.76
N ALA A 64 -17.91 -4.61 8.48
CA ALA A 64 -17.71 -5.60 7.42
C ALA A 64 -16.27 -6.10 7.30
N LEU A 65 -15.26 -5.23 7.46
CA LEU A 65 -13.85 -5.63 7.45
C LEU A 65 -13.56 -6.72 8.49
N LYS A 66 -14.13 -6.64 9.70
CA LYS A 66 -13.86 -7.62 10.76
C LYS A 66 -14.41 -8.99 10.38
N VAL A 67 -15.66 -9.04 9.92
CA VAL A 67 -16.30 -10.27 9.46
C VAL A 67 -15.53 -10.86 8.28
N TRP A 68 -15.16 -10.03 7.31
CA TRP A 68 -14.33 -10.45 6.18
C TRP A 68 -12.99 -11.05 6.64
N ALA A 69 -12.28 -10.39 7.56
CA ALA A 69 -10.97 -10.84 8.01
C ALA A 69 -11.04 -12.15 8.80
N HIS A 70 -12.05 -12.32 9.67
CA HIS A 70 -12.27 -13.57 10.38
C HIS A 70 -12.60 -14.73 9.43
N PHE A 71 -13.44 -14.48 8.42
CA PHE A 71 -13.73 -15.47 7.39
C PHE A 71 -12.48 -15.87 6.61
N MET A 72 -11.73 -14.88 6.11
CA MET A 72 -10.52 -15.13 5.31
C MET A 72 -9.41 -15.83 6.10
N ALA A 73 -9.28 -15.55 7.40
CA ALA A 73 -8.33 -16.25 8.28
C ALA A 73 -8.60 -17.76 8.40
N GLN A 74 -9.82 -18.21 8.09
CA GLN A 74 -10.21 -19.62 8.11
C GLN A 74 -10.32 -20.23 6.72
N ALA A 75 -10.72 -19.45 5.72
CA ALA A 75 -11.10 -19.95 4.40
C ALA A 75 -10.02 -19.79 3.32
N SER A 76 -9.09 -18.86 3.48
CA SER A 76 -8.02 -18.62 2.49
C SER A 76 -6.73 -19.26 2.96
N GLU A 77 -6.08 -20.00 2.06
CA GLU A 77 -4.86 -20.74 2.35
C GLU A 77 -3.63 -20.06 1.73
N ARG A 78 -3.83 -19.24 0.70
CA ARG A 78 -2.73 -18.62 -0.06
C ARG A 78 -2.73 -17.10 0.09
N PRO A 79 -1.66 -16.51 0.65
CA PRO A 79 -1.53 -15.05 0.70
C PRO A 79 -1.38 -14.48 -0.71
N LEU A 80 -1.66 -13.18 -0.85
CA LEU A 80 -1.47 -12.47 -2.09
C LEU A 80 0.01 -12.44 -2.49
N GLY A 81 0.34 -13.08 -3.60
CA GLY A 81 1.66 -12.98 -4.22
C GLY A 81 1.68 -11.82 -5.22
N TYR A 82 2.31 -10.69 -4.86
CA TYR A 82 2.51 -9.61 -5.81
C TYR A 82 3.60 -9.96 -6.82
N ARG A 83 3.27 -9.93 -8.11
CA ARG A 83 4.24 -9.99 -9.20
C ARG A 83 4.05 -8.76 -10.06
N MET A 84 5.11 -7.97 -10.21
CA MET A 84 5.10 -6.84 -11.12
C MET A 84 4.95 -7.36 -12.55
N PRO A 85 3.92 -6.93 -13.30
CA PRO A 85 3.78 -7.29 -14.70
C PRO A 85 4.92 -6.73 -15.57
N ASP A 86 5.11 -7.31 -16.75
CA ASP A 86 5.98 -6.73 -17.77
C ASP A 86 5.48 -5.35 -18.21
N GLY A 87 6.41 -4.48 -18.64
CA GLY A 87 6.09 -3.11 -19.05
C GLY A 87 5.80 -2.15 -17.89
N MET A 88 6.16 -2.55 -16.66
CA MET A 88 6.12 -1.71 -15.47
C MET A 88 7.54 -1.43 -14.98
N GLU A 89 7.78 -0.23 -14.49
CA GLU A 89 9.01 0.15 -13.81
C GLU A 89 8.72 0.88 -12.51
N THR A 90 9.65 0.80 -11.55
CA THR A 90 9.55 1.56 -10.31
C THR A 90 10.47 2.76 -10.35
N VAL A 91 9.91 3.95 -10.15
CA VAL A 91 10.65 5.21 -10.11
C VAL A 91 10.46 5.90 -8.75
N TRP A 92 11.45 6.68 -8.36
CA TRP A 92 11.39 7.51 -7.15
C TRP A 92 10.64 8.80 -7.46
N ILE A 93 9.52 9.00 -6.77
CA ILE A 93 8.66 10.17 -6.90
C ILE A 93 8.67 10.96 -5.60
N ASP A 94 8.76 12.28 -5.72
CA ASP A 94 8.46 13.17 -4.60
C ASP A 94 6.93 13.19 -4.39
N ASP A 95 6.48 12.65 -3.25
CA ASP A 95 5.06 12.43 -2.91
C ASP A 95 4.24 13.75 -2.87
N GLN A 96 4.92 14.89 -2.83
CA GLN A 96 4.29 16.20 -2.70
C GLN A 96 4.07 16.89 -4.06
N SER A 97 5.07 16.87 -4.94
CA SER A 97 5.03 17.48 -6.27
C SER A 97 4.60 16.52 -7.38
N GLY A 98 4.77 15.21 -7.17
CA GLY A 98 4.56 14.19 -8.19
C GLY A 98 5.68 14.12 -9.24
N PHE A 99 6.83 14.75 -9.00
CA PHE A 99 7.97 14.76 -9.91
C PHE A 99 8.98 13.66 -9.58
N LEU A 100 9.85 13.34 -10.55
CA LEU A 100 10.99 12.45 -10.33
C LEU A 100 11.91 13.02 -9.25
N THR A 101 12.41 12.16 -8.38
CA THR A 101 13.37 12.52 -7.33
C THR A 101 14.40 11.42 -7.11
N GLY A 102 15.40 11.67 -6.28
CA GLY A 102 16.42 10.68 -5.91
C GLY A 102 15.99 9.74 -4.80
N LYS A 103 16.60 8.56 -4.75
CA LYS A 103 16.55 7.69 -3.56
C LYS A 103 17.11 8.44 -2.36
N GLY A 104 16.37 8.44 -1.25
CA GLY A 104 16.79 9.08 0.00
C GLY A 104 16.56 10.59 0.05
N CYS A 105 15.97 11.18 -0.99
CA CYS A 105 15.48 12.55 -0.95
C CYS A 105 14.27 12.67 0.02
N PRO A 106 14.03 13.86 0.60
CA PRO A 106 12.81 14.12 1.38
C PRO A 106 11.56 13.78 0.56
N ASN A 107 10.53 13.23 1.22
CA ASN A 107 9.26 12.82 0.60
C ASN A 107 9.37 11.83 -0.58
N SER A 108 10.54 11.20 -0.76
CA SER A 108 10.78 10.24 -1.85
C SER A 108 10.07 8.92 -1.58
N ARG A 109 9.19 8.52 -2.50
CA ARG A 109 8.50 7.22 -2.50
C ARG A 109 8.79 6.46 -3.78
N LEU A 110 8.98 5.15 -3.67
CA LEU A 110 9.11 4.26 -4.81
C LEU A 110 7.71 3.87 -5.31
N ILE A 111 7.37 4.25 -6.54
CA ILE A 111 6.04 4.06 -7.11
C ILE A 111 6.17 3.34 -8.47
N PRO A 112 5.33 2.33 -8.75
CA PRO A 112 5.29 1.68 -10.06
C PRO A 112 4.55 2.53 -11.10
N PHE A 113 5.12 2.65 -12.30
CA PHE A 113 4.54 3.28 -13.49
C PHE A 113 4.56 2.31 -14.66
N ILE A 114 3.66 2.52 -15.63
CA ILE A 114 3.78 1.91 -16.95
C ILE A 114 4.99 2.55 -17.63
N THR A 115 5.88 1.77 -18.22
CA THR A 115 7.07 2.30 -18.91
C THR A 115 6.68 3.36 -19.95
N GLY A 116 7.27 4.55 -19.85
CA GLY A 116 7.01 5.71 -20.70
C GLY A 116 5.88 6.64 -20.20
N SER A 117 5.20 6.29 -19.10
CA SER A 117 4.15 7.11 -18.45
C SER A 117 4.65 7.90 -17.24
N GLU A 118 5.90 7.68 -16.84
CA GLU A 118 6.54 8.35 -15.73
C GLU A 118 6.63 9.88 -15.93
N PRO A 119 6.61 10.66 -14.82
CA PRO A 119 6.74 12.11 -14.91
C PRO A 119 8.06 12.51 -15.59
N ARG A 120 8.02 13.56 -16.41
CA ARG A 120 9.22 14.07 -17.10
C ARG A 120 9.99 15.13 -16.30
N GLN A 121 9.32 15.78 -15.35
CA GLN A 121 9.91 16.79 -14.49
C GLN A 121 10.60 16.12 -13.31
N SER A 122 11.73 16.68 -12.87
CA SER A 122 12.47 16.22 -11.70
C SER A 122 12.65 17.35 -10.69
N THR A 123 12.71 16.97 -9.41
CA THR A 123 13.17 17.88 -8.36
C THR A 123 14.68 18.12 -8.47
N ASN A 124 15.18 19.13 -7.76
CA ASN A 124 16.62 19.42 -7.69
C ASN A 124 17.39 18.47 -6.76
N CYS A 125 16.72 17.48 -6.16
CA CYS A 125 17.36 16.50 -5.28
C CYS A 125 17.84 15.29 -6.09
N ALA A 126 19.16 15.12 -6.15
CA ALA A 126 19.79 13.94 -6.75
C ALA A 126 20.11 12.89 -5.66
N PRO A 127 20.14 11.59 -5.99
CA PRO A 127 20.61 10.56 -5.07
C PRO A 127 22.02 10.92 -4.58
N ARG A 128 22.28 10.79 -3.27
CA ARG A 128 23.67 10.77 -2.80
C ARG A 128 24.36 9.57 -3.44
N ALA A 129 25.30 9.80 -4.34
CA ALA A 129 26.27 8.79 -4.70
C ALA A 129 27.10 8.53 -3.45
N THR A 130 26.76 7.50 -2.66
CA THR A 130 27.73 6.94 -1.71
C THR A 130 28.76 6.18 -2.53
N GLY A 131 29.63 6.95 -3.18
CA GLY A 131 30.74 6.44 -3.91
C GLY A 131 31.71 5.83 -2.91
N ILE A 132 32.08 4.57 -3.17
CA ILE A 132 33.26 3.90 -2.60
C ILE A 132 34.49 4.85 -2.64
N LYS A 133 34.53 5.81 -3.56
CA LYS A 133 35.52 6.90 -3.64
C LYS A 133 35.61 7.78 -2.39
N ASP A 134 34.50 8.19 -1.76
CA ASP A 134 34.54 9.06 -0.57
C ASP A 134 35.07 8.30 0.65
N TRP A 135 34.75 7.01 0.74
CA TRP A 135 35.28 6.11 1.76
C TRP A 135 36.77 5.81 1.53
N PHE A 136 37.19 5.54 0.30
CA PHE A 136 38.62 5.30 0.00
C PHE A 136 39.45 6.59 0.18
N GLN A 137 38.90 7.76 -0.13
CA GLN A 137 39.56 9.05 0.13
C GLN A 137 39.68 9.34 1.63
N SER A 138 38.68 8.99 2.45
CA SER A 138 38.80 9.17 3.91
C SER A 138 39.71 8.13 4.58
N LEU A 139 39.94 6.97 3.97
CA LEU A 139 40.82 5.92 4.48
C LEU A 139 42.27 5.99 3.98
N PHE A 140 42.50 6.53 2.78
CA PHE A 140 43.84 6.53 2.15
C PHE A 140 44.26 7.90 1.61
N GLY A 141 43.41 8.93 1.70
CA GLY A 141 43.73 10.31 1.31
C GLY A 141 44.28 11.10 2.49
N GLY A 142 45.50 10.79 2.92
CA GLY A 142 46.31 11.68 3.75
C GLY A 142 47.11 12.65 2.86
N ASP A 143 46.91 13.95 3.10
CA ASP A 143 47.70 15.14 2.78
C ASP A 143 48.42 15.28 1.42
N ASN A 144 47.93 16.25 0.63
CA ASN A 144 48.67 17.46 0.22
C ASN A 144 47.68 18.57 -0.18
#